data_AF-A0A6C0IQQ6-F1
#
_entry.id   AF-A0A6C0IQQ6-F1
#
_cell.length_a   1.000
_cell.length_b   1.000
_cell.length_c   1.000
_cell.angle_alpha   90.00
_cell.angle_beta   90.00
_cell.angle_gamma   90.00
#
_symmetry.space_group_name_H-M   'P 1'
#
loop_
_entity.id
_entity.type
_entity.pdbx_description
1 polymer ?
#
loop_
_entity_poly.entity_id
_entity_poly.type
_entity_poly.pdbx_seq_one_letter_code
_entity_poly.pdbx_strand_id
1 'polypeptide(L)' 'MDTQYDIDIMTQVTGMLHSLPHENQTPDYQNIMMMVHTYLLKNCKHCIATDYIDTDVEKGQTVRYCEKCYLTFD' A
#
# COMPACT_ATOMS: atom_id res chain seq x y z
N MET A 1 11.98 -3.84 -19.65
CA MET A 1 11.19 -4.98 -19.15
C MET A 1 11.15 -4.90 -17.62
N ASP A 2 11.07 -3.67 -17.08
CA ASP A 2 11.60 -3.33 -15.75
C ASP A 2 10.55 -2.85 -14.76
N THR A 3 9.39 -2.38 -15.24
CA THR A 3 8.32 -1.74 -14.44
C THR A 3 7.52 -2.70 -13.56
N GLN A 4 7.90 -3.97 -13.48
CA GLN A 4 7.26 -4.92 -12.57
C GLN A 4 8.16 -5.21 -11.37
N TYR A 5 9.47 -5.29 -11.57
CA TYR A 5 10.42 -5.59 -10.51
C TYR A 5 10.56 -4.43 -9.51
N ASP A 6 10.56 -3.19 -10.00
CA ASP A 6 10.55 -2.00 -9.15
C ASP A 6 9.28 -1.92 -8.28
N ILE A 7 8.11 -2.25 -8.82
CA ILE A 7 6.85 -2.34 -8.08
C ILE A 7 6.94 -3.39 -6.98
N ASP A 8 7.41 -4.59 -7.29
CA ASP A 8 7.54 -5.66 -6.31
C ASP A 8 8.48 -5.25 -5.15
N ILE A 9 9.62 -4.61 -5.47
CA ILE A 9 10.56 -4.08 -4.47
C ILE A 9 9.91 -2.97 -3.64
N MET A 10 9.24 -2.00 -4.26
CA MET A 10 8.62 -0.88 -3.54
C MET A 10 7.45 -1.34 -2.65
N THR A 11 6.74 -2.39 -3.07
CA THR A 11 5.73 -3.05 -2.25
C THR A 11 6.35 -3.72 -1.01
N GLN A 12 7.49 -4.41 -1.17
CA GLN A 12 8.23 -4.95 -0.02
C GLN A 12 8.73 -3.85 0.91
N VAL A 13 9.24 -2.75 0.36
CA VAL A 13 9.66 -1.56 1.14
C VAL A 13 8.49 -1.00 1.94
N THR A 14 7.30 -0.91 1.35
CA THR A 14 6.10 -0.44 2.05
C THR A 14 5.78 -1.32 3.27
N GLY A 15 5.83 -2.65 3.12
CA GLY A 15 5.64 -3.58 4.24
C GLY A 15 6.67 -3.39 5.35
N MET A 16 7.94 -3.19 5.00
CA MET A 16 9.00 -2.90 5.97
C MET A 16 8.77 -1.56 6.68
N LEU A 17 8.37 -0.52 5.96
CA LEU A 17 8.13 0.80 6.53
C LEU A 17 6.93 0.82 7.49
N HIS A 18 5.91 0.02 7.23
CA HIS A 18 4.74 -0.12 8.11
C HIS A 18 5.06 -0.85 9.43
N SER A 19 6.24 -1.44 9.57
CA SER A 19 6.64 -2.14 10.79
C SER A 19 7.05 -1.21 11.95
N LEU A 20 7.31 0.07 11.67
CA LEU A 20 7.61 1.06 12.71
C LEU A 20 6.32 1.74 13.22
N PRO A 21 6.00 1.65 14.52
CA PRO A 21 4.82 2.33 15.09
C PRO A 21 4.83 3.82 14.83
N HIS A 22 3.66 4.41 14.60
CA HIS A 22 3.53 5.80 14.18
C HIS A 22 4.15 6.79 15.18
N GLU A 23 4.02 6.51 16.48
CA GLU A 23 4.61 7.30 17.55
C GLU A 23 6.15 7.34 17.53
N ASN A 24 6.79 6.39 16.82
CA ASN A 24 8.24 6.31 16.66
C ASN A 24 8.72 6.85 15.30
N GLN A 25 7.82 7.32 14.43
CA GLN A 25 8.17 7.80 13.10
C GLN A 25 8.61 9.27 13.16
N THR A 26 9.80 9.56 12.65
CA THR A 26 10.25 10.94 12.44
C THR A 26 9.58 11.54 11.20
N PRO A 27 9.57 12.88 11.05
CA PRO A 27 9.07 13.52 9.83
C PRO A 27 9.76 13.00 8.55
N ASP A 28 11.07 12.75 8.60
CA ASP A 28 11.81 12.20 7.45
C ASP A 28 11.37 10.77 7.11
N TYR A 29 11.08 9.95 8.12
CA TYR A 29 10.56 8.60 7.91
C TYR A 29 9.19 8.63 7.22
N GLN A 30 8.29 9.51 7.68
CA GLN A 30 6.99 9.72 7.06
C GLN A 30 7.12 10.22 5.62
N ASN A 31 8.09 11.09 5.34
CA ASN A 31 8.39 11.54 3.99
C ASN A 31 8.81 10.38 3.08
N ILE A 32 9.66 9.47 3.56
CA ILE A 32 10.06 8.27 2.79
C ILE A 32 8.82 7.39 2.49
N MET A 33 7.98 7.15 3.50
CA MET A 33 6.72 6.40 3.30
C MET A 33 5.84 7.04 2.24
N MET A 34 5.64 8.36 2.30
CA MET A 34 4.87 9.11 1.32
C MET A 34 5.48 9.02 -0.08
N MET A 35 6.81 9.09 -0.20
CA MET A 35 7.50 8.98 -1.49
C MET A 35 7.34 7.60 -2.12
N VAL A 36 7.46 6.52 -1.32
CA VAL A 36 7.23 5.14 -1.79
C VAL A 36 5.77 4.96 -2.22
N HIS A 37 4.82 5.40 -1.40
CA HIS A 37 3.40 5.38 -1.75
C HIS A 37 3.11 6.13 -3.06
N THR A 38 3.66 7.33 -3.22
CA THR A 38 3.50 8.15 -4.42
C THR A 38 4.11 7.48 -5.66
N TYR A 39 5.25 6.81 -5.50
CA TYR A 39 5.89 6.06 -6.56
C TYR A 39 5.00 4.92 -7.04
N LEU A 40 4.50 4.09 -6.12
CA LEU A 40 3.60 2.98 -6.42
C LEU A 40 2.31 3.47 -7.09
N LEU A 41 1.74 4.57 -6.59
CA LEU A 41 0.52 5.16 -7.15
C LEU A 41 0.69 5.57 -8.61
N LYS A 42 1.86 6.14 -8.97
CA LYS A 42 2.13 6.66 -10.32
C LYS A 42 2.60 5.60 -11.32
N ASN A 43 3.39 4.63 -10.86
CA ASN A 43 4.13 3.73 -11.75
C ASN A 43 3.50 2.34 -11.85
N CYS A 44 2.75 1.90 -10.84
CA CYS A 44 2.05 0.63 -10.94
C CYS A 44 0.90 0.74 -11.95
N LYS A 45 0.84 -0.22 -12.89
CA LYS A 45 -0.36 -0.44 -13.72
C LYS A 45 -1.39 -1.20 -12.88
N HIS A 46 -2.14 -0.43 -12.09
CA HIS A 46 -3.03 -0.95 -11.06
C HIS A 46 -4.03 -1.97 -11.60
N CYS A 47 -4.15 -3.09 -10.89
CA CYS A 47 -5.19 -4.09 -11.09
C CYS A 47 -6.10 -4.02 -9.87
N ILE A 48 -7.17 -3.24 -9.97
CA ILE A 48 -8.03 -2.94 -8.81
C ILE A 48 -9.03 -4.09 -8.61
N ALA A 49 -8.89 -4.78 -7.49
CA ALA A 49 -9.89 -5.70 -6.96
C ALA A 49 -10.80 -4.98 -5.96
N THR A 50 -12.00 -5.53 -5.75
CA THR A 50 -12.96 -5.05 -4.76
C THR A 50 -13.42 -6.24 -3.94
N ASP A 51 -13.10 -6.23 -2.66
CA ASP A 51 -13.48 -7.28 -1.73
C ASP A 51 -14.40 -6.74 -0.65
N TYR A 52 -15.27 -7.60 -0.14
CA TYR A 52 -16.05 -7.32 1.06
C TYR A 52 -15.42 -8.08 2.22
N ILE A 53 -14.96 -7.35 3.22
CA ILE A 53 -14.29 -7.90 4.40
C ILE A 53 -15.24 -7.79 5.59
N ASP A 54 -15.62 -8.93 6.15
CA ASP A 54 -16.30 -9.00 7.44
C ASP A 54 -15.31 -8.58 8.54
N THR A 55 -15.62 -7.49 9.24
CA THR A 55 -14.79 -6.95 10.33
C THR A 55 -15.38 -7.25 11.72
N ASP A 56 -16.66 -7.61 11.77
CA ASP A 56 -17.40 -8.02 12.97
C ASP A 56 -18.63 -8.84 12.55
N VAL A 57 -19.34 -9.44 13.51
CA VAL A 57 -20.54 -10.27 13.30
C VAL A 57 -21.64 -9.52 12.52
N GLU A 58 -21.69 -8.19 12.64
CA GLU A 58 -22.67 -7.33 11.95
C GLU A 58 -22.04 -6.23 11.08
N LYS A 59 -20.70 -6.20 10.97
CA LYS A 59 -19.99 -5.12 10.26
C LYS A 59 -19.08 -5.71 9.20
N GLY A 60 -19.24 -5.22 7.98
CA GLY A 60 -18.27 -5.45 6.92
C GLY A 60 -17.95 -4.15 6.20
N GLN A 61 -16.80 -4.12 5.57
CA GLN A 61 -16.35 -3.00 4.77
C GLN A 61 -15.99 -3.49 3.37
N THR A 62 -16.42 -2.74 2.37
CA THR A 62 -15.92 -2.92 1.01
C THR A 62 -14.56 -2.26 0.91
N VAL A 63 -13.53 -3.02 0.56
CA VAL A 63 -12.17 -2.54 0.34
C VAL A 63 -11.84 -2.67 -1.13
N ARG A 64 -11.33 -1.60 -1.73
CA ARG A 64 -10.79 -1.64 -3.09
C ARG A 64 -9.28 -1.48 -3.00
N TYR A 65 -8.55 -2.37 -3.64
CA TYR A 65 -7.09 -2.39 -3.57
C TYR A 65 -6.48 -2.90 -4.86
N CYS A 66 -5.21 -2.55 -5.09
CA CYS A 66 -4.45 -3.10 -6.20
C CYS A 66 -3.88 -4.47 -5.83
N GLU A 67 -4.18 -5.52 -6.60
CA GLU A 67 -3.65 -6.88 -6.36
C GLU A 67 -2.12 -6.99 -6.52
N LYS A 68 -1.49 -6.01 -7.19
CA LYS A 68 -0.05 -6.01 -7.46
C LYS A 68 0.74 -5.30 -6.38
N CYS A 69 0.31 -4.08 -6.04
CA CYS A 69 1.06 -3.22 -5.12
C CYS A 69 0.40 -3.01 -3.76
N TYR A 70 -0.81 -3.55 -3.56
CA TYR A 70 -1.60 -3.51 -2.34
C TYR A 70 -1.99 -2.12 -1.83
N LEU A 71 -1.82 -1.08 -2.65
CA LEU A 71 -2.42 0.23 -2.33
C LEU A 71 -3.95 0.10 -2.31
N THR A 72 -4.57 0.73 -1.31
CA THR A 72 -6.02 0.85 -1.19
C THR A 72 -6.52 2.11 -1.88
N PHE A 73 -7.75 2.06 -2.39
CA PHE A 73 -8.39 3.13 -3.14
C PHE A 73 -9.81 3.30 -2.64
N ASP A 74 -10.04 4.25 -1.74
CA ASP A 74 -11.38 4.51 -1.21
C ASP A 74 -12.40 4.83 -2.32
#